data_AF-A0A512D6Z4-F1
#
_entry.id   AF-A0A512D6Z4-F1
#
_cell.length_a   1.000
_cell.length_b   1.000
_cell.length_c   1.000
_cell.angle_alpha   90.00
_cell.angle_beta   90.00
_cell.angle_gamma   90.00
#
_symmetry.space_group_name_H-M   'P 1'
#
loop_
_entity.id
_entity.type
_entity.pdbx_description
1 polymer ?
#
loop_
_entity_poly.entity_id
_entity_poly.type
_entity_poly.pdbx_seq_one_letter_code
_entity_poly.pdbx_strand_id
1 'polypeptide(L)' 'MPNLWFGDVDVPKPPAGRWHVEVYVPPEVAEHRVAAAVAAGGTIVDDSDAPPLTVVADQDGNTGVVCADMSAARTVKSA' A
#
# COMPACT_ATOMS: atom_id res chain seq x y z
N MET A 1 -10.15 5.99 6.84
CA MET A 1 -10.84 6.10 5.53
C MET A 1 -9.77 6.01 4.46
N PRO A 2 -9.87 5.10 3.48
CA PRO A 2 -8.88 4.99 2.43
C PRO A 2 -8.90 6.23 1.53
N ASN A 3 -7.74 6.61 0.99
CA ASN A 3 -7.66 7.61 -0.06
C ASN A 3 -7.90 6.92 -1.42
N LEU A 4 -8.74 7.54 -2.26
CA LEU A 4 -9.07 7.03 -3.59
C LEU A 4 -9.04 8.18 -4.59
N TRP A 5 -8.23 8.01 -5.63
CA TRP A 5 -8.02 9.00 -6.67
C TRP A 5 -7.77 8.33 -8.03
N PHE A 6 -7.93 9.10 -9.10
CA PHE A 6 -7.83 8.63 -10.48
C PHE A 6 -6.71 9.39 -11.18
N GLY A 7 -5.82 8.67 -11.86
CA GLY A 7 -4.75 9.24 -12.67
C GLY A 7 -5.23 9.74 -14.04
N ASP A 8 -4.38 10.54 -14.69
CA ASP A 8 -4.67 11.13 -15.99
C ASP A 8 -4.87 10.11 -17.10
N VAL A 9 -5.68 10.49 -18.09
CA VAL A 9 -6.04 9.62 -19.22
C VAL A 9 -4.94 9.49 -20.27
N ASP A 10 -4.00 10.42 -20.31
CA ASP A 10 -3.01 10.58 -21.40
C ASP A 10 -1.73 9.74 -21.21
N VAL A 11 -1.61 8.99 -20.11
CA VAL A 11 -0.49 8.08 -19.89
C VAL A 11 -0.86 6.69 -20.41
N PRO A 12 -0.15 6.13 -21.42
CA PRO A 12 -0.38 4.78 -21.87
C PRO A 12 0.06 3.79 -20.77
N LYS A 13 -0.86 3.41 -19.87
CA LYS A 13 -0.63 2.32 -18.92
C LYS A 13 -1.23 1.03 -19.52
N PRO A 14 -0.50 -0.11 -19.45
CA PRO A 14 -1.09 -1.45 -19.67
C PRO A 14 -2.32 -1.64 -18.76
N PRO A 15 -3.14 -2.70 -18.89
CA PRO A 15 -4.52 -2.76 -18.37
C PRO A 15 -4.67 -2.74 -16.83
N ALA A 16 -3.64 -2.37 -16.07
CA ALA A 16 -3.79 -1.91 -14.70
C ALA A 16 -4.69 -0.66 -14.66
N GLY A 17 -5.74 -0.71 -13.85
CA GLY A 17 -6.68 0.39 -13.68
C GLY A 17 -5.99 1.75 -13.42
N ARG A 18 -6.66 2.84 -13.83
CA ARG A 18 -6.24 4.23 -13.57
C ARG A 18 -6.64 4.74 -12.18
N TRP A 19 -7.15 3.87 -11.33
CA TRP A 19 -7.52 4.19 -9.96
C TRP A 19 -6.37 3.81 -9.03
N HIS A 20 -6.29 4.52 -7.92
CA HIS A 20 -5.28 4.32 -6.90
C HIS A 20 -5.99 4.28 -5.54
N VAL A 21 -5.80 3.21 -4.78
CA VAL A 21 -6.32 3.08 -3.41
C VAL A 21 -5.16 3.04 -2.42
N GLU A 22 -5.28 3.81 -1.35
CA GLU A 22 -4.32 3.81 -0.25
C GLU A 22 -5.05 3.48 1.04
N VAL A 23 -4.57 2.45 1.73
CA VAL A 23 -5.09 2.02 3.02
C VAL A 23 -4.06 2.36 4.09
N TYR A 24 -4.40 3.34 4.90
CA TYR A 24 -3.57 3.76 6.03
C TYR A 24 -3.83 2.88 7.25
N VAL A 25 -2.76 2.36 7.83
CA VAL A 25 -2.78 1.48 8.99
C VAL A 25 -1.72 1.91 10.01
N PRO A 26 -1.89 1.56 11.30
CA PRO A 26 -0.81 1.70 12.27
C PRO A 26 0.45 0.93 11.86
N PRO A 27 1.66 1.45 12.12
CA PRO A 27 2.92 0.80 11.74
C PRO A 27 3.04 -0.65 12.24
N GLU A 28 2.55 -0.93 13.44
CA GLU A 28 2.62 -2.25 14.09
C GLU A 28 1.78 -3.34 13.38
N VAL A 29 0.87 -2.96 12.49
CA VAL A 29 0.07 -3.93 11.70
C VAL A 29 0.39 -3.90 10.21
N ALA A 30 1.26 -3.01 9.73
CA ALA A 30 1.51 -2.83 8.30
C ALA A 30 2.01 -4.12 7.63
N GLU A 31 3.06 -4.74 8.18
CA GLU A 31 3.60 -6.01 7.69
C GLU A 31 2.55 -7.12 7.69
N HIS A 32 1.75 -7.22 8.75
CA HIS A 32 0.69 -8.23 8.85
C HIS A 32 -0.38 -8.03 7.78
N ARG A 33 -0.73 -6.77 7.45
CA ARG A 33 -1.70 -6.45 6.40
C ARG A 33 -1.17 -6.78 5.01
N VAL A 34 0.10 -6.47 4.74
CA VAL A 34 0.77 -6.86 3.48
C VAL A 34 0.80 -8.40 3.36
N ALA A 35 1.22 -9.10 4.42
CA ALA A 35 1.25 -10.57 4.43
C ALA A 35 -0.14 -11.17 4.19
N ALA A 36 -1.20 -10.60 4.78
CA ALA A 36 -2.57 -11.04 4.54
C ALA A 36 -3.02 -10.83 3.09
N ALA A 37 -2.64 -9.70 2.47
CA ALA A 37 -2.92 -9.45 1.05
C ALA A 37 -2.22 -10.47 0.15
N VAL A 38 -0.95 -10.80 0.45
CA VAL A 38 -0.19 -11.82 -0.28
C VAL A 38 -0.81 -13.22 -0.07
N ALA A 39 -1.20 -13.57 1.16
CA ALA A 39 -1.85 -14.85 1.45
C ALA A 39 -3.21 -15.00 0.76
N ALA A 40 -3.91 -13.90 0.48
CA ALA A 40 -5.14 -13.88 -0.33
C ALA A 40 -4.87 -14.02 -1.84
N GLY A 41 -3.61 -14.24 -2.23
CA GLY A 41 -3.14 -14.41 -3.59
C GLY A 41 -2.40 -13.19 -4.13
N GLY A 42 -2.43 -12.04 -3.45
CA GLY A 42 -1.79 -10.82 -3.95
C GLY A 42 -0.27 -10.97 -4.10
N THR A 43 0.33 -10.01 -4.80
CA THR A 43 1.79 -9.93 -4.98
C THR A 43 2.30 -8.59 -4.51
N ILE A 44 3.51 -8.56 -3.95
CA ILE A 44 4.21 -7.30 -3.68
C ILE A 44 4.80 -6.83 -5.01
N VAL A 45 4.44 -5.61 -5.41
CA VAL A 45 4.93 -4.95 -6.63
C VAL A 45 6.13 -4.07 -6.32
N ASP A 46 6.09 -3.36 -5.20
CA ASP A 46 7.15 -2.47 -4.74
C ASP A 46 7.11 -2.34 -3.21
N ASP A 47 8.22 -2.65 -2.56
CA ASP A 47 8.46 -2.52 -1.11
C ASP A 47 9.72 -1.68 -0.80
N SER A 48 10.25 -0.96 -1.79
CA SER A 48 11.46 -0.16 -1.64
C SER A 48 11.34 0.94 -0.58
N ASP A 49 10.12 1.40 -0.31
CA ASP A 49 9.76 2.39 0.71
C ASP A 49 9.11 1.78 1.96
N ALA A 50 9.25 0.48 2.20
CA ALA A 50 8.79 -0.15 3.43
C ALA A 50 9.60 0.30 4.66
N PRO A 51 9.01 0.40 5.87
CA PRO A 51 7.59 0.18 6.19
C PRO A 51 6.59 1.32 5.88
N PRO A 52 6.96 2.59 5.58
CA PRO A 52 5.99 3.63 5.25
C PRO A 52 5.00 3.27 4.14
N LEU A 53 5.47 2.59 3.09
CA LEU A 53 4.68 2.34 1.89
C LEU A 53 5.01 0.97 1.28
N THR A 54 3.98 0.20 0.94
CA THR A 54 4.12 -1.03 0.16
C THR A 54 3.02 -1.12 -0.88
N VAL A 55 3.40 -1.34 -2.14
CA VAL A 55 2.49 -1.52 -3.27
C VAL A 55 2.23 -3.01 -3.45
N VAL A 56 0.97 -3.39 -3.49
CA VAL A 56 0.52 -4.75 -3.77
C VAL A 56 -0.36 -4.78 -5.01
N ALA A 57 -0.37 -5.90 -5.73
CA ALA A 57 -1.31 -6.17 -6.82
C ALA A 57 -2.18 -7.40 -6.51
N ASP A 58 -3.44 -7.35 -6.95
CA ASP A 58 -4.30 -8.52 -7.02
C ASP A 58 -4.03 -9.36 -8.29
N GLN A 59 -4.87 -10.39 -8.49
CA GLN A 59 -4.74 -11.35 -9.59
C GLN A 59 -5.10 -10.78 -10.96
N ASP A 60 -5.84 -9.67 -10.98
CA ASP A 60 -6.21 -8.96 -12.20
C ASP A 60 -5.18 -7.86 -12.53
N GLY A 61 -4.12 -7.73 -11.70
CA GLY A 61 -3.08 -6.72 -11.85
C GLY A 61 -3.50 -5.33 -11.33
N ASN A 62 -4.58 -5.24 -10.56
CA ASN A 62 -4.96 -3.98 -9.91
C ASN A 62 -4.04 -3.68 -8.74
N THR A 63 -3.50 -2.47 -8.69
CA THR A 63 -2.56 -2.05 -7.65
C THR A 63 -3.23 -1.28 -6.53
N GLY A 64 -2.85 -1.56 -5.29
CA GLY A 64 -3.19 -0.77 -4.10
C GLY A 64 -1.98 -0.57 -3.21
N VAL A 65 -2.08 0.39 -2.29
CA VAL A 65 -0.97 0.77 -1.40
C VAL A 65 -1.38 0.56 0.05
N VAL A 66 -0.52 -0.11 0.82
CA VAL A 66 -0.60 -0.16 2.28
C VAL A 66 0.36 0.91 2.81
N CYS A 67 -0.19 1.90 3.50
CA CYS A 67 0.57 3.00 4.08
C CYS A 67 0.65 2.86 5.60
N ALA A 68 1.84 2.85 6.16
CA ALA A 68 2.04 2.93 7.61
C ALA A 68 2.12 4.40 8.03
N ASP A 69 1.26 4.82 8.97
CA ASP A 69 1.37 6.16 9.56
C ASP A 69 2.56 6.24 10.52
N MET A 70 3.72 6.60 9.98
CA MET A 70 4.96 6.75 10.73
C MET A 70 4.98 7.99 11.62
N SER A 71 4.00 8.92 11.49
CA SER A 71 3.91 10.07 12.38
C SER A 71 3.54 9.66 13.81
N ALA A 72 2.79 8.55 13.96
CA ALA A 72 2.43 7.95 15.24
C ALA A 72 3.56 7.10 15.87
N ALA A 73 4.57 6.67 15.10
CA ALA A 73 5.66 5.81 15.57
C ALA A 73 6.63 6.51 16.56
N ARG A 74 6.50 7.83 16.75
CA ARG A 74 7.42 8.63 17.56
C ARG A 74 6.97 8.67 19.03
N THR A 75 6.98 7.54 19.75
CA THR A 75 6.96 7.53 21.22
C THR A 75 7.62 6.28 21.81
N VAL A 76 8.96 6.21 21.74
CA VAL A 76 9.76 5.64 22.84
C VAL A 76 10.99 6.53 22.98
N LYS A 77 10.94 7.44 23.96
CA LYS A 77 12.14 8.07 24.49
C LYS A 77 12.59 7.15 25.62
N SER A 78 13.66 6.39 25.40
CA SER A 78 14.28 5.57 26.46
C SER A 78 14.66 6.47 27.64
N ALA A 79 14.24 6.04 28.83
CA ALA A 79 14.63 6.63 30.12
C ALA A 79 16.10 6.32 30.44
#